data_AF-A0A838IDT9-F1
#
_entry.id   AF-A0A838IDT9-F1
#
_cell.length_a   1.000
_cell.length_b   1.000
_cell.length_c   1.000
_cell.angle_alpha   90.00
_cell.angle_beta   90.00
_cell.angle_gamma   90.00
#
_symmetry.space_group_name_H-M   'P 1'
#
loop_
_entity.id
_entity.type
_entity.pdbx_description
1 polymer ?
#
loop_
_entity_poly.entity_id
_entity_poly.type
_entity_poly.pdbx_seq_one_letter_code
_entity_poly.pdbx_strand_id
1 'polypeptide(L)'
;MTSHAEVPRLELPPGMASERPESQLAAFTRFCESSTGRELAAPAAMQAFSVADFRRFWSLFLDWSALLCHGAPQPVCTDDRCEDAIFFPHLMLNYAENLLRIDSPEAGARTALVAHHAFRPPTRLSRAELRERVLAVASHLRRMGVGPGDRVAAMAGNDAEAVVAGLATAAVGATFSC
;
A
#
# COMPACT_ATOMS: atom_id res chain seq x y z
N MET A 1 47.45 -11.30 12.82
CA MET A 1 46.69 -12.10 11.82
C MET A 1 45.30 -12.31 12.38
N THR A 2 44.40 -11.37 12.13
CA THR A 2 43.02 -11.39 12.60
C THR A 2 42.22 -12.35 11.71
N SER A 3 41.73 -13.43 12.32
CA SER A 3 40.85 -14.41 11.70
C SER A 3 39.51 -13.75 11.38
N HIS A 4 39.14 -13.68 10.09
CA HIS A 4 37.79 -13.32 9.68
C HIS A 4 36.87 -14.51 9.95
N ALA A 5 35.94 -14.34 10.90
CA ALA A 5 34.85 -15.29 11.12
C ALA A 5 33.90 -15.24 9.93
N GLU A 6 33.78 -16.36 9.23
CA GLU A 6 32.86 -16.56 8.12
C GLU A 6 31.41 -16.54 8.63
N VAL A 7 30.58 -15.66 8.07
CA VAL A 7 29.16 -15.54 8.43
C VAL A 7 28.43 -16.77 7.89
N PRO A 8 27.71 -17.56 8.72
CA PRO A 8 27.04 -18.76 8.25
C PRO A 8 25.96 -18.39 7.23
N ARG A 9 26.03 -18.98 6.04
CA ARG A 9 24.99 -18.88 5.02
C ARG A 9 23.77 -19.65 5.54
N LEU A 10 22.63 -18.98 5.68
CA LEU A 10 21.39 -19.62 6.13
C LEU A 10 20.90 -20.57 5.04
N GLU A 11 21.30 -21.83 5.09
CA GLU A 11 20.81 -22.85 4.17
C GLU A 11 19.40 -23.27 4.60
N LEU A 12 18.44 -23.06 3.70
CA LEU A 12 17.08 -23.56 3.87
C LEU A 12 17.11 -25.10 3.82
N PRO A 13 16.50 -25.80 4.78
CA PRO A 13 16.55 -27.25 4.82
C PRO A 13 15.91 -27.85 3.55
N PRO A 14 16.53 -28.89 2.95
CA PRO A 14 15.99 -29.55 1.76
C PRO A 14 14.68 -30.26 2.14
N GLY A 15 13.58 -29.88 1.48
CA GLY A 15 12.23 -30.42 1.74
C GLY A 15 11.13 -29.36 1.82
N MET A 16 11.46 -28.07 1.90
CA MET A 16 10.48 -26.96 1.81
C MET A 16 10.22 -26.50 0.36
N ALA A 17 10.33 -27.40 -0.62
CA ALA A 17 9.65 -27.22 -1.90
C ALA A 17 8.16 -27.62 -1.76
N SER A 18 7.52 -27.16 -0.68
CA SER A 18 6.06 -27.09 -0.60
C SER A 18 5.60 -26.13 -1.69
N GLU A 19 4.50 -26.45 -2.37
CA GLU A 19 3.82 -25.55 -3.31
C GLU A 19 3.60 -24.19 -2.65
N ARG A 20 4.58 -23.30 -2.81
CA ARG A 20 4.49 -21.96 -2.27
C ARG A 20 3.41 -21.27 -3.09
N PRO A 21 2.34 -20.77 -2.44
CA PRO A 21 1.38 -19.96 -3.16
C PRO A 21 2.17 -18.82 -3.80
N GLU A 22 1.83 -18.57 -5.04
CA GLU A 22 2.54 -17.62 -5.85
C GLU A 22 2.53 -16.24 -5.17
N SER A 23 3.70 -15.60 -5.09
CA SER A 23 3.77 -14.26 -4.53
C SER A 23 3.12 -13.23 -5.46
N GLN A 24 2.56 -12.17 -4.88
CA GLN A 24 2.05 -11.02 -5.64
C GLN A 24 3.11 -10.44 -6.61
N LEU A 25 4.39 -10.47 -6.21
CA LEU A 25 5.49 -10.04 -7.06
C LEU A 25 5.64 -10.95 -8.29
N ALA A 26 5.59 -12.27 -8.13
CA ALA A 26 5.67 -13.20 -9.26
C ALA A 26 4.47 -13.04 -10.21
N ALA A 27 3.27 -12.77 -9.67
CA ALA A 27 2.07 -12.55 -10.47
C ALA A 27 2.18 -11.26 -11.28
N PHE A 28 2.68 -10.19 -10.66
CA PHE A 28 2.94 -8.93 -11.34
C PHE A 28 4.06 -9.04 -12.38
N THR A 29 5.14 -9.78 -12.09
CA THR A 29 6.21 -10.05 -13.06
C THR A 29 5.65 -10.70 -14.32
N ARG A 30 4.85 -11.77 -14.20
CA ARG A 30 4.23 -12.40 -15.38
C ARG A 30 3.30 -11.48 -16.14
N PHE A 31 2.55 -10.63 -15.46
CA PHE A 31 1.74 -9.60 -16.11
C PHE A 31 2.59 -8.61 -16.92
N CYS A 32 3.77 -8.26 -16.41
CA CYS A 32 4.70 -7.41 -17.14
C CYS A 32 5.32 -8.15 -18.33
N GLU A 33 5.69 -9.42 -18.20
CA GLU A 33 6.21 -10.24 -19.30
C GLU A 33 5.18 -10.34 -20.44
N SER A 34 3.91 -10.65 -20.11
CA SER A 34 2.85 -10.74 -21.12
C SER A 34 2.56 -9.40 -21.81
N SER A 35 2.66 -8.29 -21.08
CA SER A 35 2.38 -6.95 -21.62
C SER A 35 3.56 -6.32 -22.37
N THR A 36 4.78 -6.82 -22.17
CA THR A 36 6.01 -6.27 -22.77
C THR A 36 6.68 -7.20 -23.77
N GLY A 37 6.41 -8.50 -23.72
CA GLY A 37 7.14 -9.53 -24.48
C GLY A 37 8.58 -9.76 -23.99
N ARG A 38 8.95 -9.23 -22.82
CA ARG A 38 10.29 -9.38 -22.23
C ARG A 38 10.34 -10.54 -21.26
N GLU A 39 11.53 -11.13 -21.11
CA GLU A 39 11.81 -12.08 -20.03
C GLU A 39 12.22 -11.30 -18.76
N LEU A 40 11.37 -11.34 -17.73
CA LEU A 40 11.49 -10.57 -16.49
C LEU A 40 11.45 -11.46 -15.24
N ALA A 41 11.33 -12.77 -15.38
CA ALA A 41 11.26 -13.74 -14.29
C ALA A 41 12.43 -13.63 -13.28
N ALA A 42 13.63 -13.27 -13.76
CA ALA A 42 14.78 -13.04 -12.89
C ALA A 42 14.63 -11.69 -12.13
N PRO A 43 14.83 -11.65 -10.80
CA PRO A 43 14.70 -10.41 -10.02
C PRO A 43 15.56 -9.24 -10.56
N ALA A 44 16.77 -9.52 -11.03
CA ALA A 44 17.64 -8.53 -11.65
C ALA A 44 17.08 -7.98 -12.97
N ALA A 45 16.43 -8.82 -13.78
CA ALA A 45 15.81 -8.39 -15.03
C ALA A 45 14.58 -7.51 -14.76
N MET A 46 13.74 -7.88 -13.78
CA MET A 46 12.60 -7.07 -13.35
C MET A 46 13.05 -5.71 -12.78
N GLN A 47 14.10 -5.68 -11.97
CA GLN A 47 14.66 -4.45 -11.41
C GLN A 47 15.30 -3.57 -12.49
N ALA A 48 16.03 -4.15 -13.45
CA ALA A 48 16.58 -3.40 -14.58
C ALA A 48 15.45 -2.80 -15.44
N PHE A 49 14.36 -3.53 -15.66
CA PHE A 49 13.18 -3.01 -16.35
C PHE A 49 12.52 -1.85 -15.60
N SER A 50 12.25 -2.00 -14.31
CA SER A 50 11.54 -0.98 -13.53
C SER A 50 12.27 0.36 -13.46
N VAL A 51 13.60 0.34 -13.57
CA VAL A 51 14.44 1.54 -13.61
C VAL A 51 14.55 2.09 -15.03
N ALA A 52 14.90 1.24 -16.01
CA ALA A 52 15.17 1.70 -17.37
C ALA A 52 13.92 2.19 -18.12
N ASP A 53 12.75 1.62 -17.82
CA ASP A 53 11.47 1.98 -18.44
C ASP A 53 10.40 2.21 -17.35
N PHE A 54 10.71 3.11 -16.42
CA PHE A 54 9.89 3.34 -15.23
C PHE A 54 8.47 3.84 -15.58
N ARG A 55 8.29 4.62 -16.65
CA ARG A 55 6.96 5.06 -17.10
C ARG A 55 6.11 3.88 -17.53
N ARG A 56 6.67 2.92 -18.27
CA ARG A 56 5.93 1.70 -18.62
C ARG A 56 5.69 0.82 -17.40
N PHE A 57 6.68 0.67 -16.52
CA PHE A 57 6.51 -0.07 -15.26
C PHE A 57 5.35 0.47 -14.42
N TRP A 58 5.28 1.78 -14.20
CA TRP A 58 4.22 2.39 -13.40
C TRP A 58 2.85 2.33 -14.09
N SER A 59 2.79 2.45 -15.43
CA SER A 59 1.55 2.21 -16.17
C SER A 59 1.03 0.79 -15.96
N LEU A 60 1.91 -0.21 -16.09
CA LEU A 60 1.55 -1.62 -15.88
C LEU A 60 1.16 -1.90 -14.43
N PHE A 61 1.84 -1.25 -13.47
CA PHE A 61 1.47 -1.37 -12.06
C PHE A 61 0.07 -0.82 -11.79
N LEU A 62 -0.26 0.35 -12.35
CA LEU A 62 -1.59 0.93 -12.23
C LEU A 62 -2.67 -0.02 -12.77
N ASP A 63 -2.46 -0.56 -13.97
CA ASP A 63 -3.38 -1.52 -14.61
C ASP A 63 -3.54 -2.81 -13.78
N TRP A 64 -2.44 -3.36 -13.29
CA TRP A 64 -2.44 -4.61 -12.52
C TRP A 64 -3.02 -4.47 -11.11
N SER A 65 -2.75 -3.33 -10.45
CA SER A 65 -3.12 -3.11 -9.05
C SER A 65 -4.63 -2.95 -8.82
N ALA A 66 -5.40 -2.67 -9.88
CA ALA A 66 -6.84 -2.44 -9.83
C ALA A 66 -7.25 -1.41 -8.76
N LEU A 67 -6.43 -0.36 -8.61
CA LEU A 67 -6.69 0.78 -7.74
C LEU A 67 -7.93 1.54 -8.22
N LEU A 68 -8.79 1.90 -7.26
CA LEU A 68 -9.87 2.85 -7.48
C LEU A 68 -9.25 4.24 -7.68
N CYS A 69 -9.38 4.75 -8.90
CA CYS A 69 -8.89 6.06 -9.28
C CYS A 69 -9.77 6.67 -10.37
N HIS A 70 -9.65 7.98 -10.54
CA HIS A 70 -10.40 8.76 -11.50
C HIS A 70 -9.47 9.68 -12.29
N GLY A 71 -9.81 9.94 -13.54
CA GLY A 71 -9.03 10.82 -14.43
C GLY A 71 -8.14 10.05 -15.40
N ALA A 72 -7.23 10.77 -16.06
CA ALA A 72 -6.40 10.24 -17.12
C ALA A 72 -5.07 9.70 -16.56
N PRO A 73 -4.62 8.48 -16.93
CA PRO A 73 -3.37 7.90 -16.46
C PRO A 73 -2.13 8.44 -17.20
N GLN A 74 -2.31 9.34 -18.17
CA GLN A 74 -1.22 9.96 -18.93
C GLN A 74 -1.15 11.47 -18.65
N PRO A 75 0.05 12.07 -18.63
CA PRO A 75 1.37 11.40 -18.70
C PRO A 75 1.66 10.59 -17.42
N VAL A 76 2.36 9.46 -17.52
CA VAL A 76 2.74 8.68 -16.31
C VAL A 76 3.67 9.45 -15.40
N CYS A 77 4.64 10.17 -15.97
CA CYS A 77 5.55 11.05 -15.24
C CYS A 77 5.95 12.23 -16.12
N THR A 78 5.92 13.42 -15.54
CA THR A 78 6.14 14.69 -16.24
C THR A 78 7.61 15.04 -16.45
N ASP A 79 8.51 14.60 -15.57
CA ASP A 79 9.95 14.88 -15.64
C ASP A 79 10.78 13.63 -15.30
N ASP A 80 12.05 13.61 -15.71
CA ASP A 80 13.03 12.57 -15.37
C ASP A 80 13.86 12.93 -14.13
N ARG A 81 13.90 14.21 -13.75
CA ARG A 81 14.55 14.70 -12.54
C ARG A 81 13.65 14.40 -11.35
N CYS A 82 14.18 13.66 -10.37
CA CYS A 82 13.41 13.27 -9.19
C CYS A 82 12.74 14.44 -8.45
N GLU A 83 13.38 15.63 -8.43
CA GLU A 83 12.87 16.81 -7.72
C GLU A 83 11.66 17.45 -8.40
N ASP A 84 11.55 17.29 -9.72
CA ASP A 84 10.54 17.93 -10.57
C ASP A 84 9.47 16.91 -11.03
N ALA A 85 9.70 15.61 -10.80
CA ALA A 85 8.88 14.52 -11.27
C ALA A 85 7.51 14.46 -10.59
N ILE A 86 6.45 14.74 -11.35
CA ILE A 86 5.07 14.51 -10.94
C ILE A 86 4.53 13.27 -11.66
N PHE A 87 4.18 12.25 -10.87
CA PHE A 87 3.55 11.02 -11.36
C PHE A 87 2.04 11.19 -11.47
N PHE A 88 1.48 10.73 -12.60
CA PHE A 88 0.04 10.72 -12.88
C PHE A 88 -0.68 12.04 -12.52
N PRO A 89 -0.28 13.19 -13.11
CA PRO A 89 -0.75 14.52 -12.70
C PRO A 89 -2.24 14.76 -12.95
N HIS A 90 -2.90 13.88 -13.71
CA HIS A 90 -4.32 13.97 -14.05
C HIS A 90 -5.15 12.85 -13.41
N LEU A 91 -4.54 12.08 -12.51
CA LEU A 91 -5.17 10.98 -11.80
C LEU A 91 -5.42 11.39 -10.35
N MET A 92 -6.61 11.10 -9.88
CA MET A 92 -7.03 11.30 -8.50
C MET A 92 -7.39 9.96 -7.88
N LEU A 93 -6.95 9.74 -6.64
CA LEU A 93 -7.32 8.57 -5.85
C LEU A 93 -7.49 8.97 -4.39
N ASN A 94 -8.20 8.14 -3.63
CA ASN A 94 -8.23 8.25 -2.18
C ASN A 94 -7.57 7.02 -1.54
N TYR A 95 -6.58 7.25 -0.68
CA TYR A 95 -5.86 6.18 0.01
C TYR A 95 -6.78 5.37 0.92
N ALA A 96 -7.63 6.04 1.71
CA ALA A 96 -8.54 5.37 2.63
C ALA A 96 -9.62 4.57 1.89
N GLU A 97 -10.11 5.08 0.75
CA GLU A 97 -11.06 4.36 -0.11
C GLU A 97 -10.49 3.04 -0.63
N ASN A 98 -9.28 3.08 -1.19
CA ASN A 98 -8.61 1.89 -1.70
C ASN A 98 -8.32 0.88 -0.57
N LEU A 99 -7.82 1.36 0.58
CA LEU A 99 -7.48 0.51 1.72
C LEU A 99 -8.71 -0.17 2.34
N LEU A 100 -9.83 0.56 2.44
CA LEU A 100 -11.07 0.14 3.11
C LEU A 100 -12.11 -0.46 2.15
N ARG A 101 -11.72 -0.73 0.89
CA ARG A 101 -12.58 -1.43 -0.07
C ARG A 101 -12.96 -2.81 0.47
N ILE A 102 -14.25 -3.14 0.44
CA ILE A 102 -14.77 -4.44 0.88
C ILE A 102 -15.59 -4.99 -0.28
N ASP A 103 -15.07 -6.02 -0.92
CA ASP A 103 -15.64 -6.59 -2.15
C ASP A 103 -16.67 -7.70 -1.86
N SER A 104 -16.77 -8.18 -0.62
CA SER A 104 -17.78 -9.15 -0.17
C SER A 104 -18.01 -9.11 1.36
N PRO A 105 -19.14 -9.65 1.87
CA PRO A 105 -19.38 -9.78 3.30
C PRO A 105 -18.29 -10.60 4.02
N GLU A 106 -17.81 -11.68 3.42
CA GLU A 106 -16.75 -12.53 3.96
C GLU A 106 -15.44 -11.75 4.07
N ALA A 107 -15.10 -10.95 3.05
CA ALA A 107 -13.95 -10.06 3.10
C ALA A 107 -14.12 -9.04 4.23
N GLY A 108 -15.32 -8.50 4.42
CA GLY A 108 -15.65 -7.57 5.50
C GLY A 108 -15.41 -8.13 6.90
N ALA A 109 -15.70 -9.42 7.10
CA ALA A 109 -15.51 -10.11 8.38
C ALA A 109 -14.05 -10.42 8.73
N ARG A 110 -13.12 -10.38 7.75
CA ARG A 110 -11.69 -10.63 8.02
C ARG A 110 -11.11 -9.58 8.95
N THR A 111 -10.22 -10.00 9.86
CA THR A 111 -9.48 -9.08 10.73
C THR A 111 -8.61 -8.13 9.90
N ALA A 112 -8.76 -6.83 10.13
CA ALA A 112 -7.97 -5.77 9.50
C ALA A 112 -6.87 -5.24 10.42
N LEU A 113 -7.19 -5.12 11.72
CA LEU A 113 -6.32 -4.49 12.70
C LEU A 113 -6.34 -5.27 14.01
N VAL A 114 -5.16 -5.51 14.57
CA VAL A 114 -4.96 -6.07 15.92
C VAL A 114 -4.08 -5.11 16.69
N ALA A 115 -4.66 -4.35 17.62
CA ALA A 115 -3.91 -3.48 18.52
C ALA A 115 -3.55 -4.24 19.79
N HIS A 116 -2.27 -4.39 20.04
CA HIS A 116 -1.74 -4.99 21.25
C HIS A 116 -1.52 -3.92 22.32
N HIS A 117 -1.79 -4.28 23.57
CA HIS A 117 -1.67 -3.38 24.71
C HIS A 117 -0.87 -4.07 25.81
N ALA A 118 -0.13 -3.30 26.61
CA ALA A 118 0.74 -3.85 27.64
C ALA A 118 -0.03 -4.54 28.79
N PHE A 119 -1.19 -4.00 29.17
CA PHE A 119 -1.92 -4.42 30.38
C PHE A 119 -3.37 -4.81 30.13
N ARG A 120 -3.80 -4.88 28.87
CA ARG A 120 -5.17 -5.31 28.51
C ARG A 120 -5.15 -6.25 27.30
N PRO A 121 -6.19 -7.07 27.11
CA PRO A 121 -6.31 -7.93 25.94
C PRO A 121 -6.23 -7.14 24.62
N PRO A 122 -5.74 -7.75 23.52
CA PRO A 122 -5.69 -7.10 22.22
C PRO A 122 -7.07 -6.67 21.73
N THR A 123 -7.15 -5.50 21.10
CA THR A 123 -8.33 -5.06 20.36
C THR A 123 -8.23 -5.60 18.94
N ARG A 124 -9.29 -6.23 18.44
CA ARG A 124 -9.38 -6.72 17.05
C ARG A 124 -10.50 -5.98 16.35
N LEU A 125 -10.23 -5.45 15.17
CA LEU A 125 -11.23 -4.87 14.28
C LEU A 125 -11.25 -5.68 12.98
N SER A 126 -12.44 -6.09 12.56
CA SER A 126 -12.70 -6.55 11.21
C SER A 126 -12.55 -5.40 10.20
N ARG A 127 -12.47 -5.73 8.91
CA ARG A 127 -12.45 -4.72 7.83
C ARG A 127 -13.71 -3.86 7.87
N ALA A 128 -14.87 -4.48 8.13
CA ALA A 128 -16.14 -3.77 8.24
C ALA A 128 -16.15 -2.80 9.44
N GLU A 129 -15.76 -3.25 10.63
CA GLU A 129 -15.71 -2.39 11.83
C GLU A 129 -14.71 -1.24 11.69
N LEU A 130 -13.52 -1.52 11.12
CA LEU A 130 -12.53 -0.47 10.85
C LEU A 130 -13.09 0.57 9.87
N ARG A 131 -13.71 0.13 8.78
CA ARG A 131 -14.34 1.01 7.78
C ARG A 131 -15.43 1.87 8.43
N GLU A 132 -16.31 1.27 9.23
CA GLU A 132 -17.39 1.99 9.91
C GLU A 132 -16.86 3.07 10.83
N ARG A 133 -15.88 2.75 11.68
CA ARG A 133 -15.25 3.73 12.59
C ARG A 133 -14.58 4.87 11.82
N VAL A 134 -13.83 4.55 10.76
CA VAL A 134 -13.19 5.56 9.91
C VAL A 134 -14.23 6.47 9.28
N LEU A 135 -15.32 5.92 8.74
CA LEU A 135 -16.39 6.72 8.13
C LEU A 135 -17.11 7.60 9.15
N ALA A 136 -17.31 7.12 10.38
CA ALA A 136 -17.91 7.92 11.45
C ALA A 136 -17.03 9.13 11.81
N VAL A 137 -15.73 8.93 12.00
CA VAL A 137 -14.78 10.01 12.31
C VAL A 137 -14.62 10.95 11.12
N ALA A 138 -14.47 10.42 9.90
CA ALA A 138 -14.37 11.25 8.68
C ALA A 138 -15.62 12.12 8.48
N SER A 139 -16.81 11.57 8.74
CA SER A 139 -18.06 12.33 8.69
C SER A 139 -18.08 13.45 9.73
N HIS A 140 -17.54 13.21 10.92
CA HIS A 140 -17.42 14.25 11.94
C HIS A 140 -16.42 15.34 11.55
N LEU A 141 -15.24 14.98 11.03
CA LEU A 141 -14.25 15.92 10.52
C LEU A 141 -14.83 16.82 9.43
N ARG A 142 -15.57 16.26 8.47
CA ARG A 142 -16.27 17.05 7.44
C ARG A 142 -17.28 18.03 8.04
N ARG A 143 -18.05 17.61 9.06
CA ARG A 143 -18.98 18.51 9.78
C ARG A 143 -18.27 19.65 10.52
N MET A 144 -17.02 19.43 10.94
CA MET A 144 -16.17 20.47 11.53
C MET A 144 -15.53 21.38 10.48
N GLY A 145 -15.76 21.13 9.19
CA GLY A 145 -15.20 21.92 8.09
C GLY A 145 -13.83 21.45 7.61
N VAL A 146 -13.31 20.32 8.10
CA VAL A 146 -12.01 19.78 7.69
C VAL A 146 -12.10 19.20 6.28
N GLY A 147 -11.16 19.56 5.41
CA GLY A 147 -11.10 19.09 4.03
C GLY A 147 -9.69 19.10 3.42
N PRO A 148 -9.60 19.00 2.08
CA PRO A 148 -8.32 19.03 1.37
C PRO A 148 -7.52 20.29 1.66
N GLY A 149 -6.24 20.10 2.01
CA GLY A 149 -5.32 21.19 2.39
C GLY A 149 -5.25 21.46 3.90
N ASP A 150 -6.23 21.00 4.68
CA ASP A 150 -6.17 21.10 6.14
C ASP A 150 -5.21 20.08 6.74
N ARG A 151 -4.76 20.37 7.97
CA ARG A 151 -3.89 19.49 8.76
C ARG A 151 -4.59 19.07 10.04
N VAL A 152 -4.63 17.77 10.31
CA VAL A 152 -5.10 17.19 11.57
C VAL A 152 -3.89 16.65 12.32
N ALA A 153 -3.57 17.29 13.44
CA ALA A 153 -2.50 16.85 14.33
C ALA A 153 -3.06 15.99 15.46
N ALA A 154 -2.39 14.88 15.79
CA ALA A 154 -2.78 14.00 16.88
C ALA A 154 -1.56 13.60 17.73
N MET A 155 -1.67 13.78 19.05
CA MET A 155 -0.77 13.17 20.02
C MET A 155 -1.38 11.83 20.43
N ALA A 156 -0.99 10.75 19.76
CA ALA A 156 -1.59 9.44 19.92
C ALA A 156 -0.54 8.34 20.16
N GLY A 157 -0.94 7.27 20.85
CA GLY A 157 -0.12 6.06 20.96
C GLY A 157 -0.19 5.21 19.68
N ASN A 158 0.61 4.14 19.61
CA ASN A 158 0.47 3.13 18.55
C ASN A 158 -0.71 2.20 18.86
N ASP A 159 -1.93 2.71 18.70
CA ASP A 159 -3.17 2.00 18.98
C ASP A 159 -4.17 2.05 17.81
N ALA A 160 -5.32 1.39 17.99
CA ALA A 160 -6.37 1.32 16.97
C ALA A 160 -6.96 2.70 16.64
N GLU A 161 -7.05 3.59 17.62
CA GLU A 161 -7.69 4.90 17.44
C GLU A 161 -6.79 5.85 16.64
N ALA A 162 -5.46 5.75 16.81
CA ALA A 162 -4.50 6.46 15.95
C ALA A 162 -4.66 6.06 14.47
N VAL A 163 -4.83 4.77 14.19
CA VAL A 163 -5.08 4.28 12.81
C VAL A 163 -6.41 4.79 12.29
N VAL A 164 -7.48 4.74 13.09
CA VAL A 164 -8.80 5.27 12.71
C VAL A 164 -8.72 6.77 12.40
N ALA A 165 -8.06 7.56 13.25
CA ALA A 165 -7.89 9.00 13.07
C ALA A 165 -7.09 9.34 11.80
N GLY A 166 -5.98 8.63 11.56
CA GLY A 166 -5.16 8.81 10.37
C GLY A 166 -5.92 8.48 9.08
N LEU A 167 -6.63 7.34 9.04
CA LEU A 167 -7.44 6.95 7.89
C LEU A 167 -8.64 7.88 7.68
N ALA A 168 -9.27 8.37 8.74
CA ALA A 168 -10.37 9.33 8.65
C ALA A 168 -9.89 10.67 8.09
N THR A 169 -8.71 11.13 8.51
CA THR A 169 -8.06 12.34 7.99
C THR A 169 -7.76 12.18 6.48
N ALA A 170 -7.19 11.05 6.08
CA ALA A 170 -6.95 10.74 4.67
C ALA A 170 -8.25 10.62 3.86
N ALA A 171 -9.33 10.08 4.44
CA ALA A 171 -10.64 9.95 3.80
C ALA A 171 -11.30 11.31 3.49
N VAL A 172 -10.94 12.37 4.22
CA VAL A 172 -11.42 13.74 3.94
C VAL A 172 -10.44 14.57 3.10
N GLY A 173 -9.30 13.99 2.70
CA GLY A 173 -8.28 14.66 1.89
C GLY A 173 -7.34 15.58 2.70
N ALA A 174 -7.49 15.62 4.02
CA ALA A 174 -6.59 16.37 4.89
C ALA A 174 -5.27 15.61 5.14
N THR A 175 -4.25 16.32 5.62
CA THR A 175 -2.96 15.74 5.99
C THR A 175 -2.93 15.39 7.47
N PHE A 176 -2.60 14.14 7.77
CA PHE A 176 -2.42 13.68 9.14
C PHE A 176 -0.99 13.97 9.62
N SER A 177 -0.84 14.40 10.86
CA SER A 177 0.46 14.60 11.52
C SER A 177 0.41 14.00 12.92
N CYS A 178 1.24 12.99 13.17
CA CYS A 178 1.36 12.29 14.45
C CYS A 178 2.81 12.23 14.91
#